data_AF-A0A7S0LWR2-F1
#
_entry.id   AF-A0A7S0LWR2-F1
#
_cell.length_a   1.000
_cell.length_b   1.000
_cell.length_c   1.000
_cell.angle_alpha   90.00
_cell.angle_beta   90.00
_cell.angle_gamma   90.00
#
_symmetry.space_group_name_H-M   'P 1'
#
loop_
_entity.id
_entity.type
_entity.pdbx_description
1 polymer ?
#
loop_
_entity_poly.entity_id
_entity_poly.type
_entity_poly.pdbx_seq_one_letter_code
_entity_poly.pdbx_strand_id
1 'polypeptide(L)'
;VKMDSVDKKLGKDEDEEPVVEESVEQENYRKRLVLTERARNSRLGREMLAYCIYLILFTVVTVLPNDDPNLEGLNYATTRLFLQEDNLLFNANKSFVGPKFIDIGSVDDIWQWIRGPFLHAAYMSDWFNGSPWTVGDQGLVAGSNLIIGTISIRQKRVRSASCVIPSQFMGSDKLNDCVADYHPSVEDTSLYGPFYTEPEWAGAFAFNPAWPAFSGGMRYYSNGAFAVELPAAGCSKGKVKVPCIAK
;
A
#
# COMPACT_ATOMS: atom_id res chain seq x y z
N VAL A 1 -49.78 -90.86 -63.45
CA VAL A 1 -50.35 -91.77 -62.42
C VAL A 1 -49.99 -91.13 -61.08
N LYS A 2 -50.95 -90.47 -60.38
CA LYS A 2 -51.53 -90.91 -59.08
C LYS A 2 -50.45 -91.30 -58.05
N MET A 3 -50.44 -90.92 -56.78
CA MET A 3 -51.39 -90.25 -55.87
C MET A 3 -50.64 -90.07 -54.51
N ASP A 4 -50.95 -89.01 -53.77
CA ASP A 4 -51.02 -88.82 -52.30
C ASP A 4 -49.97 -89.38 -51.29
N SER A 5 -49.48 -88.43 -50.46
CA SER A 5 -49.46 -88.37 -48.97
C SER A 5 -49.08 -89.60 -48.13
N VAL A 6 -48.10 -89.43 -47.21
CA VAL A 6 -48.24 -89.69 -45.75
C VAL A 6 -47.16 -88.91 -44.96
N ASP A 7 -47.61 -88.12 -43.98
CA ASP A 7 -46.84 -87.47 -42.91
C ASP A 7 -46.31 -88.44 -41.84
N LYS A 8 -45.08 -88.23 -41.33
CA LYS A 8 -44.80 -88.11 -39.87
C LYS A 8 -43.38 -87.64 -39.54
N LYS A 9 -43.32 -86.68 -38.61
CA LYS A 9 -42.18 -85.97 -38.01
C LYS A 9 -41.21 -86.84 -37.18
N LEU A 10 -39.94 -86.43 -37.14
CA LEU A 10 -39.02 -86.38 -35.99
C LEU A 10 -37.78 -85.56 -36.47
N GLY A 11 -37.58 -84.31 -36.05
CA GLY A 11 -36.95 -83.93 -34.78
C GLY A 11 -35.46 -83.60 -35.04
N LYS A 12 -35.10 -82.31 -35.10
CA LYS A 12 -33.72 -81.83 -35.18
C LYS A 12 -33.58 -80.63 -34.26
N ASP A 13 -32.85 -80.83 -33.17
CA ASP A 13 -32.48 -79.83 -32.19
C ASP A 13 -31.42 -78.88 -32.79
N GLU A 14 -31.59 -77.58 -32.61
CA GLU A 14 -30.53 -76.57 -32.74
C GLU A 14 -30.57 -75.67 -31.51
N ASP A 15 -29.39 -75.49 -30.91
CA ASP A 15 -29.11 -74.82 -29.65
C ASP A 15 -29.34 -73.28 -29.73
N GLU A 16 -30.03 -72.71 -28.74
CA GLU A 16 -30.17 -71.26 -28.54
C GLU A 16 -29.52 -70.85 -27.20
N GLU A 17 -28.55 -69.92 -27.24
CA GLU A 17 -27.94 -69.29 -26.06
C GLU A 17 -28.99 -68.48 -25.26
N PRO A 18 -28.97 -68.48 -23.91
CA PRO A 18 -29.97 -67.77 -23.14
C PRO A 18 -29.68 -66.27 -23.07
N VAL A 19 -30.61 -65.48 -23.62
CA VAL A 19 -30.73 -64.04 -23.38
C VAL A 19 -31.18 -63.81 -21.94
N VAL A 20 -30.36 -63.16 -21.11
CA VAL A 20 -30.71 -62.81 -19.73
C VAL A 20 -31.75 -61.67 -19.74
N GLU A 21 -32.98 -61.99 -19.35
CA GLU A 21 -34.09 -61.05 -19.21
C GLU A 21 -33.90 -60.18 -17.94
N GLU A 22 -33.61 -58.89 -18.11
CA GLU A 22 -33.35 -57.94 -17.01
C GLU A 22 -34.66 -57.72 -16.20
N SER A 23 -34.63 -57.95 -14.88
CA SER A 23 -35.82 -57.84 -14.04
C SER A 23 -36.31 -56.39 -13.94
N VAL A 24 -37.64 -56.17 -13.98
CA VAL A 24 -38.28 -54.84 -13.90
C VAL A 24 -37.81 -54.01 -12.69
N GLU A 25 -37.38 -54.68 -11.62
CA GLU A 25 -36.82 -54.05 -10.42
C GLU A 25 -35.42 -53.45 -10.66
N GLN A 26 -34.56 -54.14 -11.42
CA GLN A 26 -33.24 -53.64 -11.82
C GLN A 26 -33.36 -52.41 -12.75
N GLU A 27 -34.33 -52.43 -13.67
CA GLU A 27 -34.59 -51.30 -14.56
C GLU A 27 -35.06 -50.06 -13.78
N ASN A 28 -35.95 -50.23 -12.80
CA ASN A 28 -36.43 -49.16 -11.93
C ASN A 28 -35.33 -48.60 -11.01
N TYR A 29 -34.45 -49.46 -10.49
CA TYR A 29 -33.28 -49.04 -9.71
C TYR A 29 -32.34 -48.18 -10.56
N ARG A 30 -32.04 -48.61 -11.78
CA ARG A 30 -31.20 -47.88 -12.74
C ARG A 30 -31.79 -46.53 -13.12
N LYS A 31 -33.11 -46.47 -13.36
CA LYS A 31 -33.84 -45.20 -13.61
C LYS A 31 -33.74 -44.24 -12.43
N ARG A 32 -33.89 -44.73 -11.18
CA ARG A 32 -33.73 -43.91 -9.97
C ARG A 32 -32.30 -43.38 -9.83
N LEU A 33 -31.29 -44.22 -10.08
CA LEU A 33 -29.89 -43.81 -10.06
C LEU A 33 -29.61 -42.68 -11.06
N VAL A 34 -30.06 -42.83 -12.31
CA VAL A 34 -29.89 -41.81 -13.35
C VAL A 34 -30.59 -40.49 -12.98
N LEU A 35 -31.78 -40.56 -12.37
CA LEU A 35 -32.49 -39.37 -11.89
C LEU A 35 -31.75 -38.68 -10.73
N THR A 36 -31.21 -39.45 -9.77
CA THR A 36 -30.41 -38.88 -8.68
C THR A 36 -29.10 -38.26 -9.16
N GLU A 37 -28.46 -38.85 -10.17
CA GLU A 37 -27.23 -38.33 -10.77
C GLU A 37 -27.50 -37.03 -11.54
N ARG A 38 -28.61 -36.95 -12.29
CA ARG A 38 -29.07 -35.71 -12.95
C ARG A 38 -29.42 -34.61 -11.94
N ALA A 39 -30.08 -34.97 -10.82
CA ALA A 39 -30.39 -34.02 -9.75
C ALA A 39 -29.11 -33.50 -9.05
N ARG A 40 -28.12 -34.37 -8.84
CA ARG A 40 -26.81 -33.99 -8.28
C ARG A 40 -26.04 -33.09 -9.23
N ASN A 41 -25.95 -33.45 -10.51
CA ASN A 41 -25.20 -32.69 -11.51
C ASN A 41 -25.84 -31.32 -11.80
N SER A 42 -27.18 -31.20 -11.76
CA SER A 42 -27.85 -29.90 -11.89
C SER A 42 -27.68 -29.01 -10.66
N ARG A 43 -27.61 -29.57 -9.45
CA ARG A 43 -27.26 -28.82 -8.24
C ARG A 43 -25.82 -28.31 -8.30
N LEU A 44 -24.87 -29.20 -8.63
CA LEU A 44 -23.46 -28.85 -8.79
C LEU A 44 -23.27 -27.78 -9.88
N GLY A 45 -23.99 -27.89 -11.01
CA GLY A 45 -23.94 -26.90 -12.08
C GLY A 45 -24.46 -25.51 -11.66
N ARG A 46 -25.50 -25.44 -10.82
CA ARG A 46 -25.98 -24.16 -10.24
C ARG A 46 -24.96 -23.57 -9.26
N GLU A 47 -24.36 -24.41 -8.42
CA GLU A 47 -23.31 -23.98 -7.49
C GLU A 47 -22.09 -23.45 -8.26
N MET A 48 -21.65 -24.15 -9.33
CA MET A 48 -20.58 -23.67 -10.22
C MET A 48 -20.93 -22.35 -10.91
N LEU A 49 -22.15 -22.19 -11.42
CA LEU A 49 -22.60 -20.93 -12.02
C LEU A 49 -22.58 -19.79 -10.99
N ALA A 50 -23.06 -20.05 -9.77
CA ALA A 50 -23.04 -19.07 -8.69
C ALA A 50 -21.59 -18.67 -8.32
N TYR A 51 -20.65 -19.61 -8.31
CA TYR A 51 -19.23 -19.31 -8.13
C TYR A 51 -18.66 -18.49 -9.30
N CYS A 52 -19.00 -18.81 -10.55
CA CYS A 52 -18.57 -18.02 -11.70
C CYS A 52 -19.09 -16.58 -11.62
N ILE A 53 -20.37 -16.40 -11.28
CA ILE A 53 -20.97 -15.08 -11.08
C ILE A 53 -20.28 -14.34 -9.93
N TYR A 54 -20.03 -15.02 -8.81
CA TYR A 54 -19.29 -14.45 -7.68
C TYR A 54 -17.88 -14.01 -8.08
N LEU A 55 -17.15 -14.83 -8.83
CA LEU A 55 -15.81 -14.49 -9.30
C LEU A 55 -15.84 -13.28 -10.23
N ILE A 56 -16.81 -13.20 -11.15
CA ILE A 56 -16.97 -12.03 -12.02
C ILE A 56 -17.26 -10.78 -11.21
N LEU A 57 -18.21 -10.84 -10.26
CA LEU A 57 -18.54 -9.71 -9.39
C LEU A 57 -17.33 -9.31 -8.53
N PHE A 58 -16.61 -10.28 -7.97
CA PHE A 58 -15.39 -10.06 -7.21
C PHE A 58 -14.34 -9.35 -8.07
N THR A 59 -14.06 -9.85 -9.28
CA THR A 59 -13.09 -9.22 -10.19
C THR A 59 -13.51 -7.82 -10.58
N VAL A 60 -14.80 -7.59 -10.85
CA VAL A 60 -15.32 -6.25 -11.19
C VAL A 60 -15.13 -5.28 -10.03
N VAL A 61 -15.44 -5.71 -8.80
CA VAL A 61 -15.32 -4.88 -7.59
C VAL A 61 -13.86 -4.65 -7.20
N THR A 62 -12.97 -5.62 -7.40
CA THR A 62 -11.57 -5.47 -6.99
C THR A 62 -10.69 -4.81 -8.05
N VAL A 63 -10.93 -5.07 -9.34
CA VAL A 63 -10.05 -4.60 -10.42
C VAL A 63 -10.45 -3.21 -10.88
N LEU A 64 -11.74 -2.97 -11.21
CA LEU A 64 -12.15 -1.70 -11.82
C LEU A 64 -11.79 -0.44 -11.00
N PRO A 65 -11.89 -0.42 -9.65
CA PRO A 65 -11.50 0.76 -8.88
C PRO A 65 -9.98 0.96 -8.77
N ASN A 66 -9.19 -0.10 -8.92
CA ASN A 66 -7.75 -0.09 -8.69
C ASN A 66 -6.92 -0.03 -9.99
N ASP A 67 -7.56 -0.23 -11.15
CA ASP A 67 -6.93 -0.24 -12.46
C ASP A 67 -6.89 1.17 -13.10
N ASP A 68 -6.34 2.15 -12.37
CA ASP A 68 -6.01 3.45 -12.98
C ASP A 68 -4.64 3.33 -13.67
N PRO A 69 -4.56 3.33 -15.01
CA PRO A 69 -3.30 3.21 -15.73
C PRO A 69 -2.35 4.40 -15.48
N ASN A 70 -2.85 5.51 -14.94
CA ASN A 70 -2.02 6.68 -14.64
C ASN A 70 -1.40 6.62 -13.24
N LEU A 71 -1.83 5.70 -12.37
CA LEU A 71 -1.33 5.61 -11.00
C LEU A 71 0.17 5.30 -10.97
N GLU A 72 0.65 4.42 -11.85
CA GLU A 72 2.08 4.11 -11.99
C GLU A 72 2.87 5.33 -12.43
N GLY A 73 2.39 6.05 -13.45
CA GLY A 73 3.02 7.27 -13.95
C GLY A 73 3.08 8.38 -12.90
N LEU A 74 2.02 8.54 -12.11
CA LEU A 74 1.97 9.47 -10.99
C LEU A 74 2.99 9.08 -9.91
N ASN A 75 3.00 7.82 -9.48
CA ASN A 75 3.96 7.33 -8.49
C ASN A 75 5.41 7.52 -8.96
N TYR A 76 5.70 7.21 -10.22
CA TYR A 76 7.01 7.41 -10.80
C TYR A 76 7.41 8.91 -10.82
N ALA A 77 6.52 9.78 -11.28
CA ALA A 77 6.78 11.22 -11.34
C ALA A 77 6.97 11.84 -9.95
N THR A 78 6.11 11.51 -8.99
CA THR A 78 6.19 12.01 -7.60
C THR A 78 7.46 11.51 -6.91
N THR A 79 7.80 10.23 -7.07
CA THR A 79 9.02 9.64 -6.49
C THR A 79 10.26 10.36 -6.99
N ARG A 80 10.36 10.57 -8.31
CA ARG A 80 11.51 11.27 -8.91
C ARG A 80 11.62 12.72 -8.50
N LEU A 81 10.48 13.39 -8.30
CA LEU A 81 10.46 14.79 -7.88
C LEU A 81 10.97 14.95 -6.44
N PHE A 82 10.52 14.11 -5.50
CA PHE A 82 10.91 14.23 -4.09
C PHE A 82 12.25 13.56 -3.76
N LEU A 83 12.58 12.42 -4.39
CA LEU A 83 13.83 11.70 -4.15
C LEU A 83 15.00 12.20 -5.03
N GLN A 84 14.71 13.02 -6.05
CA GLN A 84 15.69 13.56 -6.99
C GLN A 84 16.53 12.45 -7.67
N GLU A 85 15.86 11.39 -8.15
CA GLU A 85 16.54 10.26 -8.78
C GLU A 85 17.35 10.69 -10.01
N ASP A 86 16.83 11.67 -10.77
CA ASP A 86 17.47 12.25 -11.96
C ASP A 86 17.94 13.69 -11.72
N ASN A 87 19.25 13.83 -11.53
CA ASN A 87 19.90 15.14 -11.41
C ASN A 87 19.84 15.98 -12.70
N LEU A 88 19.62 15.37 -13.87
CA LEU A 88 19.81 16.05 -15.16
C LEU A 88 18.75 17.13 -15.45
N LEU A 89 17.53 16.98 -14.95
CA LEU A 89 16.44 17.94 -15.19
C LEU A 89 16.43 19.09 -14.18
N PHE A 90 16.95 18.85 -12.96
CA PHE A 90 16.86 19.79 -11.85
C PHE A 90 18.18 20.54 -11.57
N ASN A 91 19.33 20.01 -12.01
CA ASN A 91 20.64 20.66 -11.85
C ASN A 91 20.82 21.98 -12.63
N ALA A 92 19.92 22.30 -13.57
CA ALA A 92 19.95 23.57 -14.27
C ALA A 92 19.44 24.73 -13.39
N ASN A 93 18.70 24.44 -12.33
CA ASN A 93 18.09 25.44 -11.47
C ASN A 93 18.79 25.52 -10.11
N LYS A 94 19.16 26.74 -9.71
CA LYS A 94 19.76 27.03 -8.39
C LYS A 94 18.82 26.69 -7.22
N SER A 95 17.53 26.48 -7.50
CA SER A 95 16.52 26.17 -6.50
C SER A 95 16.55 24.71 -6.00
N PHE A 96 17.24 23.79 -6.70
CA PHE A 96 17.39 22.38 -6.32
C PHE A 96 18.80 22.04 -5.77
N VAL A 97 19.45 23.01 -5.13
CA VAL A 97 20.79 22.81 -4.55
C VAL A 97 20.69 21.96 -3.29
N GLY A 98 21.21 20.74 -3.34
CA GLY A 98 21.30 19.83 -2.20
C GLY A 98 21.67 18.40 -2.61
N PRO A 99 21.96 17.52 -1.65
CA PRO A 99 22.17 16.09 -1.93
C PRO A 99 20.85 15.42 -2.33
N LYS A 100 20.92 14.31 -3.08
CA LYS A 100 19.75 13.46 -3.32
C LYS A 100 19.32 12.79 -2.02
N PHE A 101 18.05 12.40 -1.93
CA PHE A 101 17.55 11.68 -0.75
C PHE A 101 18.33 10.37 -0.51
N ILE A 102 18.65 9.64 -1.59
CA ILE A 102 19.39 8.37 -1.51
C ILE A 102 20.87 8.53 -1.11
N ASP A 103 21.43 9.74 -1.26
CA ASP A 103 22.84 10.03 -1.00
C ASP A 103 23.05 10.65 0.39
N ILE A 104 21.99 10.77 1.20
CA ILE A 104 22.06 11.33 2.56
C ILE A 104 22.90 10.40 3.45
N GLY A 105 24.05 10.91 3.91
CA GLY A 105 24.95 10.17 4.82
C GLY A 105 25.04 10.77 6.22
N SER A 106 24.68 12.05 6.40
CA SER A 106 24.81 12.77 7.67
C SER A 106 23.55 13.56 8.04
N VAL A 107 23.49 14.01 9.29
CA VAL A 107 22.40 14.89 9.76
C VAL A 107 22.40 16.22 9.02
N ASP A 108 23.57 16.75 8.67
CA ASP A 108 23.67 17.98 7.90
C ASP A 108 23.11 17.81 6.48
N ASP A 109 23.35 16.65 5.86
CA ASP A 109 22.79 16.32 4.54
C ASP A 109 21.27 16.26 4.57
N ILE A 110 20.66 15.73 5.65
CA ILE A 110 19.20 15.74 5.84
C ILE A 110 18.68 17.17 5.79
N TRP A 111 19.31 18.09 6.54
CA TRP A 111 18.88 19.49 6.56
C TRP A 111 19.08 20.20 5.22
N GLN A 112 20.18 19.89 4.52
CA GLN A 112 20.41 20.43 3.17
C GLN A 112 19.36 19.91 2.18
N TRP A 113 19.02 18.63 2.23
CA TRP A 113 17.96 18.04 1.40
C TRP A 113 16.58 18.62 1.73
N ILE A 114 16.23 18.77 3.02
CA ILE A 114 14.97 19.38 3.44
C ILE A 114 14.87 20.80 2.89
N ARG A 115 15.90 21.63 3.12
CA ARG A 115 15.87 23.07 2.77
C ARG A 115 15.96 23.35 1.28
N GLY A 116 16.63 22.48 0.51
CA GLY A 116 16.75 22.62 -0.93
C GLY A 116 15.69 21.78 -1.65
N PRO A 117 16.06 20.57 -2.13
CA PRO A 117 15.20 19.74 -2.98
C PRO A 117 13.78 19.52 -2.46
N PHE A 118 13.62 19.15 -1.19
CA PHE A 118 12.31 18.76 -0.64
C PHE A 118 11.32 19.93 -0.55
N LEU A 119 11.71 21.02 0.13
CA LEU A 119 10.86 22.20 0.25
C LEU A 119 10.60 22.83 -1.12
N HIS A 120 11.58 22.81 -2.01
CA HIS A 120 11.36 23.29 -3.36
C HIS A 120 10.33 22.44 -4.12
N ALA A 121 10.43 21.10 -4.07
CA ALA A 121 9.45 20.20 -4.67
C ALA A 121 8.03 20.36 -4.06
N ALA A 122 7.93 20.61 -2.76
CA ALA A 122 6.66 20.81 -2.06
C ALA A 122 6.02 22.19 -2.35
N TYR A 123 6.84 23.23 -2.48
CA TYR A 123 6.42 24.63 -2.60
C TYR A 123 6.99 25.27 -3.87
N MET A 124 6.92 24.54 -4.99
CA MET A 124 7.49 24.98 -6.26
C MET A 124 6.93 26.35 -6.66
N SER A 125 7.77 27.18 -7.28
CA SER A 125 7.40 28.52 -7.73
C SER A 125 7.82 28.82 -9.18
N ASP A 126 8.44 27.83 -9.80
CA ASP A 126 9.21 27.88 -11.02
C ASP A 126 9.28 26.48 -11.62
N TRP A 127 9.39 26.43 -12.93
CA TRP A 127 9.53 25.20 -13.70
C TRP A 127 10.96 24.65 -13.59
N PHE A 128 11.14 23.40 -14.02
CA PHE A 128 12.46 22.75 -14.08
C PHE A 128 13.50 23.55 -14.90
N ASN A 129 13.04 24.36 -15.86
CA ASN A 129 13.88 25.23 -16.68
C ASN A 129 14.17 26.61 -16.04
N GLY A 130 13.75 26.85 -14.80
CA GLY A 130 13.91 28.12 -14.09
C GLY A 130 12.93 29.23 -14.50
N SER A 131 11.96 28.94 -15.37
CA SER A 131 10.91 29.91 -15.71
C SER A 131 9.93 30.04 -14.54
N PRO A 132 9.54 31.27 -14.13
CA PRO A 132 8.59 31.45 -13.05
C PRO A 132 7.22 30.91 -13.45
N TRP A 133 6.45 30.45 -12.47
CA TRP A 133 5.07 30.05 -12.69
C TRP A 133 4.17 31.21 -13.10
N THR A 134 3.20 30.90 -13.95
CA THR A 134 2.17 31.85 -14.37
C THR A 134 1.00 31.84 -13.39
N VAL A 135 0.17 32.90 -13.42
CA VAL A 135 -1.00 33.03 -12.53
C VAL A 135 -1.98 31.88 -12.81
N GLY A 136 -2.02 30.89 -11.92
CA GLY A 136 -2.84 29.68 -12.05
C GLY A 136 -2.16 28.42 -11.52
N ASP A 137 -0.82 28.36 -11.55
CA ASP A 137 -0.06 27.16 -11.16
C ASP A 137 0.32 27.13 -9.67
N GLN A 138 0.05 28.21 -8.93
CA GLN A 138 0.47 28.40 -7.54
C GLN A 138 -0.16 27.38 -6.59
N GLY A 139 0.67 26.72 -5.79
CA GLY A 139 0.24 25.71 -4.82
C GLY A 139 0.00 24.31 -5.40
N LEU A 140 0.28 24.12 -6.70
CA LEU A 140 0.36 22.79 -7.29
C LEU A 140 1.77 22.20 -7.09
N VAL A 141 1.93 20.91 -7.33
CA VAL A 141 3.21 20.20 -7.37
C VAL A 141 3.37 19.74 -8.81
N ALA A 142 4.46 20.16 -9.46
CA ALA A 142 4.71 19.96 -10.88
C ALA A 142 3.53 20.38 -11.80
N GLY A 143 2.81 21.46 -11.44
CA GLY A 143 1.75 22.06 -12.26
C GLY A 143 0.44 21.28 -12.37
N SER A 144 0.30 20.14 -11.69
CA SER A 144 -0.89 19.26 -11.84
C SER A 144 -1.42 18.70 -10.52
N ASN A 145 -0.56 18.42 -9.56
CA ASN A 145 -0.95 17.77 -8.30
C ASN A 145 -1.18 18.80 -7.19
N LEU A 146 -2.07 18.52 -6.24
CA LEU A 146 -2.33 19.40 -5.10
C LEU A 146 -1.93 18.69 -3.80
N ILE A 147 -1.17 19.38 -2.95
CA ILE A 147 -0.93 18.91 -1.57
C ILE A 147 -2.18 19.21 -0.75
N ILE A 148 -2.80 18.17 -0.20
CA ILE A 148 -3.96 18.30 0.67
C ILE A 148 -3.49 18.38 2.13
N GLY A 149 -3.79 19.49 2.80
CA GLY A 149 -3.44 19.70 4.20
C GLY A 149 -2.04 20.30 4.38
N THR A 150 -1.33 19.82 5.41
CA THR A 150 0.01 20.28 5.79
C THR A 150 1.01 19.13 5.73
N ILE A 151 2.29 19.45 5.57
CA ILE A 151 3.38 18.46 5.65
C ILE A 151 3.86 18.40 7.11
N SER A 152 3.71 17.26 7.78
CA SER A 152 4.20 17.08 9.15
C SER A 152 5.59 16.44 9.17
N ILE A 153 6.57 17.10 9.79
CA ILE A 153 7.87 16.49 10.13
C ILE A 153 7.77 15.99 11.57
N ARG A 154 8.09 14.70 11.79
CA ARG A 154 7.96 14.04 13.10
C ARG A 154 9.29 13.47 13.55
N GLN A 155 9.55 13.53 14.85
CA GLN A 155 10.77 13.05 15.49
C GLN A 155 10.44 12.15 16.68
N LYS A 156 11.20 11.06 16.78
CA LYS A 156 11.29 10.19 17.96
C LYS A 156 12.62 10.46 18.68
N ARG A 157 12.62 10.35 20.00
CA ARG A 157 13.79 10.57 20.85
C ARG A 157 13.93 9.42 21.83
N VAL A 158 15.16 9.17 22.26
CA VAL A 158 15.49 8.18 23.29
C VAL A 158 16.07 8.93 24.48
N ARG A 159 15.73 8.48 25.70
CA ARG A 159 16.18 9.13 26.93
C ARG A 159 17.70 9.01 27.07
N SER A 160 18.32 10.07 27.58
CA SER A 160 19.71 10.02 28.07
C SER A 160 19.86 9.00 29.18
N ALA A 161 21.07 8.47 29.36
CA ALA A 161 21.40 7.40 30.31
C ALA A 161 20.50 6.15 30.17
N SER A 162 20.09 5.81 28.94
CA SER A 162 19.29 4.62 28.64
C SER A 162 20.12 3.33 28.50
N CYS A 163 21.45 3.45 28.48
CA CYS A 163 22.38 2.33 28.53
C CYS A 163 23.44 2.49 29.62
N VAL A 164 24.07 1.36 29.97
CA VAL A 164 25.14 1.31 30.97
C VAL A 164 26.49 1.43 30.28
N ILE A 165 27.24 2.48 30.62
CA ILE A 165 28.62 2.66 30.16
C ILE A 165 29.49 1.57 30.80
N PRO A 166 30.27 0.79 30.04
CA PRO A 166 31.16 -0.22 30.61
C PRO A 166 32.16 0.40 31.60
N SER A 167 32.49 -0.34 32.66
CA SER A 167 33.30 0.17 33.77
C SER A 167 34.70 0.64 33.34
N GLN A 168 35.24 0.13 32.23
CA GLN A 168 36.53 0.55 31.69
C GLN A 168 36.52 1.97 31.14
N PHE A 169 35.33 2.49 30.81
CA PHE A 169 35.14 3.85 30.28
C PHE A 169 34.48 4.80 31.29
N MET A 170 34.13 4.31 32.47
CA MET A 170 33.59 5.13 33.55
C MET A 170 34.64 6.14 34.03
N GLY A 171 34.27 7.42 34.11
CA GLY A 171 35.17 8.51 34.52
C GLY A 171 35.91 9.20 33.38
N SER A 172 35.61 8.87 32.12
CA SER A 172 36.06 9.65 30.97
C SER A 172 35.23 10.94 30.84
N ASP A 173 35.87 12.10 30.91
CA ASP A 173 35.21 13.40 30.69
C ASP A 173 34.55 13.52 29.30
N LYS A 174 34.95 12.66 28.36
CA LYS A 174 34.42 12.63 26.98
C LYS A 174 33.20 11.74 26.80
N LEU A 175 32.83 10.92 27.80
CA LEU A 175 31.73 9.95 27.69
C LEU A 175 30.79 10.08 28.88
N ASN A 176 29.98 11.14 28.85
CA ASN A 176 29.06 11.50 29.95
C ASN A 176 27.62 11.01 29.74
N ASP A 177 27.26 10.58 28.52
CA ASP A 177 25.92 10.10 28.18
C ASP A 177 25.98 8.80 27.36
N CYS A 178 24.94 8.00 27.50
CA CYS A 178 24.73 6.74 26.82
C CYS A 178 23.28 6.68 26.34
N VAL A 179 23.10 6.70 25.01
CA VAL A 179 21.79 6.58 24.37
C VAL A 179 21.70 5.21 23.72
N ALA A 180 20.76 4.41 24.19
CA ALA A 180 20.50 3.07 23.65
C ALA A 180 19.79 3.15 22.29
N ASP A 181 19.77 2.01 21.60
CA ASP A 181 18.91 1.83 20.45
C ASP A 181 17.43 2.10 20.80
N TYR A 182 16.67 2.59 19.83
CA TYR A 182 15.25 2.86 20.03
C TYR A 182 14.48 1.59 20.43
N HIS A 183 13.77 1.69 21.55
CA HIS A 183 12.74 0.76 21.99
C HIS A 183 11.65 1.54 22.73
N PRO A 184 10.36 1.15 22.63
CA PRO A 184 9.27 1.87 23.30
C PRO A 184 9.46 2.08 24.81
N SER A 185 10.22 1.21 25.50
CA SER A 185 10.51 1.36 26.94
C SER A 185 11.52 2.46 27.28
N VAL A 186 12.39 2.86 26.34
CA VAL A 186 13.42 3.89 26.54
C VAL A 186 13.11 5.18 25.78
N GLU A 187 11.96 5.25 25.14
CA GLU A 187 11.49 6.44 24.45
C GLU A 187 11.42 7.64 25.40
N ASP A 188 11.85 8.79 24.88
CA ASP A 188 11.77 10.06 25.58
C ASP A 188 10.50 10.81 25.16
N THR A 189 9.63 11.05 26.13
CA THR A 189 8.41 11.83 25.97
C THR A 189 8.48 13.16 26.73
N SER A 190 9.65 13.50 27.29
CA SER A 190 9.83 14.74 28.05
C SER A 190 9.92 15.95 27.11
N LEU A 191 9.46 17.10 27.60
CA LEU A 191 9.57 18.37 26.88
C LEU A 191 11.05 18.69 26.68
N TYR A 192 11.41 19.21 25.51
CA TYR A 192 12.80 19.60 25.21
C TYR A 192 12.87 20.99 24.57
N GLY A 193 14.10 21.45 24.31
CA GLY A 193 14.32 22.63 23.49
C GLY A 193 14.05 23.96 24.21
N PRO A 194 14.22 25.07 23.49
CA PRO A 194 14.18 26.43 24.03
C PRO A 194 12.76 26.94 24.28
N PHE A 195 11.95 26.21 25.06
CA PHE A 195 10.53 26.52 25.29
C PHE A 195 10.27 27.97 25.75
N TYR A 196 11.17 28.54 26.56
CA TYR A 196 11.02 29.89 27.10
C TYR A 196 11.45 31.00 26.15
N THR A 197 12.32 30.72 25.18
CA THR A 197 12.82 31.73 24.24
C THR A 197 12.13 31.65 22.88
N GLU A 198 11.53 30.52 22.54
CA GLU A 198 10.85 30.26 21.26
C GLU A 198 9.45 29.68 21.46
N PRO A 199 8.52 30.44 22.10
CA PRO A 199 7.18 29.95 22.43
C PRO A 199 6.34 29.60 21.20
N GLU A 200 6.63 30.17 20.03
CA GLU A 200 5.96 29.84 18.76
C GLU A 200 6.25 28.40 18.29
N TRP A 201 7.37 27.80 18.71
CA TRP A 201 7.73 26.41 18.41
C TRP A 201 7.44 25.45 19.56
N ALA A 202 6.81 25.92 20.65
CA ALA A 202 6.48 25.12 21.83
C ALA A 202 5.75 23.80 21.50
N GLY A 203 4.88 23.80 20.49
CA GLY A 203 4.19 22.60 20.02
C GLY A 203 5.12 21.53 19.43
N ALA A 204 6.20 21.95 18.75
CA ALA A 204 7.20 21.03 18.20
C ALA A 204 8.05 20.36 19.29
N PHE A 205 8.15 21.00 20.45
CA PHE A 205 8.89 20.52 21.61
C PHE A 205 8.06 19.68 22.58
N ALA A 206 6.75 19.60 22.35
CA ALA A 206 5.82 18.83 23.16
C ALA A 206 5.51 17.48 22.50
N PHE A 207 5.54 16.42 23.31
CA PHE A 207 5.19 15.09 22.82
C PHE A 207 3.68 15.00 22.58
N ASN A 208 3.28 14.68 21.36
CA ASN A 208 1.88 14.48 21.01
C ASN A 208 1.58 12.98 20.86
N PRO A 209 0.76 12.36 21.73
CA PRO A 209 0.45 10.93 21.67
C PRO A 209 -0.52 10.52 20.55
N ALA A 210 -1.14 11.49 19.86
CA ALA A 210 -2.16 11.21 18.83
C ALA A 210 -1.56 10.68 17.51
N TRP A 211 -0.25 10.85 17.29
CA TRP A 211 0.38 10.36 16.06
C TRP A 211 0.38 8.83 16.00
N PRO A 212 0.08 8.23 14.83
CA PRO A 212 0.06 6.79 14.68
C PRO A 212 1.47 6.21 14.75
N ALA A 213 1.56 4.96 15.20
CA ALA A 213 2.77 4.16 15.06
C ALA A 213 3.19 3.99 13.59
N PHE A 214 4.47 3.75 13.38
CA PHE A 214 5.05 3.52 12.07
C PHE A 214 6.06 2.38 12.12
N SER A 215 5.97 1.43 11.18
CA SER A 215 6.96 0.36 11.02
C SER A 215 7.93 0.72 9.91
N GLY A 216 9.18 1.04 10.27
CA GLY A 216 10.25 1.28 9.31
C GLY A 216 11.04 0.01 8.98
N GLY A 217 12.02 0.11 8.09
CA GLY A 217 12.88 -1.02 7.71
C GLY A 217 13.80 -1.51 8.84
N MET A 218 14.07 -0.68 9.86
CA MET A 218 14.95 -1.05 10.98
C MET A 218 14.18 -1.41 12.27
N ARG A 219 13.12 -0.66 12.59
CA ARG A 219 12.40 -0.74 13.87
C ARG A 219 10.92 -0.40 13.70
N TYR A 220 10.12 -0.91 14.63
CA TYR A 220 8.78 -0.44 14.90
C TYR A 220 8.82 0.77 15.83
N TYR A 221 8.22 1.88 15.42
CA TYR A 221 8.09 3.11 16.20
C TYR A 221 6.67 3.20 16.77
N SER A 222 6.59 3.38 18.09
CA SER A 222 5.33 3.42 18.84
C SER A 222 4.46 4.63 18.47
N ASN A 223 3.26 4.72 19.04
CA ASN A 223 2.40 5.90 18.91
C ASN A 223 3.05 7.15 19.52
N GLY A 224 2.61 8.30 19.03
CA GLY A 224 3.04 9.62 19.46
C GLY A 224 4.35 10.08 18.85
N ALA A 225 4.60 11.38 18.82
CA ALA A 225 5.86 11.96 18.34
C ALA A 225 5.95 13.43 18.73
N PHE A 226 7.15 13.98 18.66
CA PHE A 226 7.35 15.42 18.51
C PHE A 226 7.15 15.77 17.06
N ALA A 227 6.37 16.81 16.77
CA ALA A 227 6.03 17.12 15.39
C ALA A 227 5.93 18.61 15.13
N VAL A 228 6.37 19.00 13.95
CA VAL A 228 6.18 20.34 13.40
C VAL A 228 5.40 20.22 12.10
N GLU A 229 4.38 21.06 11.95
CA GLU A 229 3.60 21.13 10.71
C GLU A 229 4.12 22.29 9.87
N LEU A 230 4.49 21.99 8.64
CA LEU A 230 4.83 23.01 7.66
C LEU A 230 3.54 23.65 7.13
N PRO A 231 3.55 24.96 6.90
CA PRO A 231 2.37 25.69 6.44
C PRO A 231 1.94 25.24 5.03
N ALA A 232 0.69 25.48 4.67
CA ALA A 232 0.20 25.11 3.34
C ALA A 232 0.86 25.98 2.25
N ALA A 233 0.94 25.45 1.03
CA ALA A 233 1.59 26.12 -0.11
C ALA A 233 0.82 27.35 -0.63
N GLY A 234 -0.46 27.50 -0.28
CA GLY A 234 -1.28 28.63 -0.67
C GLY A 234 -2.42 28.89 0.33
N CYS A 235 -2.69 30.16 0.61
CA CYS A 235 -3.71 30.58 1.57
C CYS A 235 -4.70 31.53 0.94
N SER A 236 -5.70 30.95 0.28
CA SER A 236 -7.03 31.53 0.20
C SER A 236 -8.01 30.45 -0.28
N LYS A 237 -8.88 29.98 0.61
CA LYS A 237 -10.10 29.28 0.22
C LYS A 237 -11.28 30.04 0.84
N GLY A 238 -11.69 31.12 0.19
CA GLY A 238 -12.78 31.98 0.67
C GLY A 238 -12.38 32.78 1.92
N LYS A 239 -13.15 32.66 3.02
CA LYS A 239 -12.96 33.45 4.26
C LYS A 239 -12.02 32.80 5.30
N VAL A 240 -11.52 31.59 5.06
CA VAL A 240 -10.69 30.87 6.03
C VAL A 240 -9.22 31.21 5.81
N LYS A 241 -8.59 31.82 6.82
CA LYS A 241 -7.13 32.03 6.87
C LYS A 241 -6.48 30.77 7.43
N VAL A 242 -5.74 30.04 6.59
CA VAL A 242 -4.78 29.03 7.07
C VAL A 242 -3.39 29.68 7.18
N PRO A 243 -2.48 29.17 8.01
CA PRO A 243 -1.10 29.65 8.05
C PRO A 243 -0.38 29.29 6.74
N CYS A 244 0.25 30.29 6.11
CA CYS A 244 1.07 30.14 4.91
C CYS A 244 2.48 30.67 5.11
N ILE A 245 3.44 30.11 4.35
CA ILE A 245 4.66 30.83 4.00
C ILE A 245 4.23 32.02 3.14
N ALA A 246 4.23 33.21 3.73
CA ALA A 246 4.22 34.44 2.96
C ALA A 246 5.57 34.57 2.26
N LYS A 247 5.55 34.92 0.97
CA LYS A 247 6.74 35.28 0.20
C LYS A 247 7.53 36.40 0.88
#